data_AF-A0AAV0TIV3-F1
#
_entry.id   AF-A0AAV0TIV3-F1
#
_cell.length_a   1.000
_cell.length_b   1.000
_cell.length_c   1.000
_cell.angle_alpha   90.00
_cell.angle_beta   90.00
_cell.angle_gamma   90.00
#
_symmetry.space_group_name_H-M   'P 1'
#
loop_
_entity.id
_entity.type
_entity.pdbx_description
1 polymer ?
#
loop_
_entity_poly.entity_id
_entity_poly.type
_entity_poly.pdbx_seq_one_letter_code
_entity_poly.pdbx_strand_id
1 'polypeptide(L)'
;MQRSMLVPTTRAAAGAAVVTETRESALLTRVGRVLTEKIEVEAAGSLGEVEGREQAGLVWQHLFVNRSPLSEASRGVLTTLHLLGLDHLVARRDLSAIQKWFKHQDQVLLGDRAFIRPTLDVVKLPHTLAGVRLLLEKWIDIIKPEYFMASLPISFEYPDENAPASAGTNELPNGAELLLQVLLPLAGEKKLPIALKFDSVRPINARYGVAGDGVKPSNVDILIKLCRNFPKVKFLATFLSRVNQHEVTVAANKFRNLHLYGCWWYCNNPSIIEELTRMRIEILGTAFTSQHSDARVLDQLIYKWSHSCSRQSPLH
;
A
#
# COMPACT_ATOMS: atom_id res chain seq x y z
N MET A 1 40.23 46.42 49.42
CA MET A 1 39.14 45.78 50.19
C MET A 1 38.67 44.58 49.38
N GLN A 2 39.16 43.35 49.54
CA GLN A 2 39.20 42.42 50.67
C GLN A 2 37.83 41.82 51.06
N ARG A 3 37.78 40.47 51.07
CA ARG A 3 36.80 39.51 51.68
C ARG A 3 35.48 39.28 50.92
N SER A 4 35.17 38.09 50.38
CA SER A 4 34.92 36.75 50.96
C SER A 4 33.68 36.68 51.88
N MET A 5 32.68 35.86 51.52
CA MET A 5 32.26 34.63 52.22
C MET A 5 30.75 34.32 52.15
N LEU A 6 30.49 33.03 51.97
CA LEU A 6 29.47 32.18 52.62
C LEU A 6 27.99 32.25 52.18
N VAL A 7 27.59 31.11 51.62
CA VAL A 7 26.23 30.53 51.62
C VAL A 7 25.80 30.23 53.07
N PRO A 8 24.50 30.30 53.39
CA PRO A 8 23.83 29.09 53.87
C PRO A 8 22.42 28.87 53.29
N THR A 9 22.15 27.57 53.10
CA THR A 9 20.89 26.87 52.86
C THR A 9 19.72 27.25 53.78
N THR A 10 18.50 27.26 53.23
CA THR A 10 17.26 26.90 53.97
C THR A 10 16.28 26.16 53.05
N ARG A 11 15.60 25.17 53.64
CA ARG A 11 14.77 24.11 53.03
C ARG A 11 13.37 24.24 53.63
N ALA A 12 12.32 24.37 52.80
CA ALA A 12 10.89 24.17 53.12
C ALA A 12 10.06 24.70 51.91
N ALA A 13 8.93 24.17 51.47
CA ALA A 13 8.14 22.99 51.79
C ALA A 13 7.24 22.73 50.56
N ALA A 14 6.99 21.46 50.24
CA ALA A 14 6.03 21.07 49.21
C ALA A 14 4.61 21.32 49.72
N GLY A 15 3.90 22.27 49.11
CA GLY A 15 2.47 22.48 49.29
C GLY A 15 1.71 21.74 48.19
N ALA A 16 0.98 20.69 48.57
CA ALA A 16 0.05 19.99 47.70
C ALA A 16 -1.15 20.88 47.39
N ALA A 17 -1.30 21.31 46.14
CA ALA A 17 -2.52 21.92 45.64
C ALA A 17 -3.42 20.79 45.08
N VAL A 18 -4.51 20.52 45.81
CA VAL A 18 -5.61 19.67 45.34
C VAL A 18 -6.36 20.45 44.26
N VAL A 19 -6.14 20.10 43.00
CA VAL A 19 -6.95 20.60 41.88
C VAL A 19 -8.15 19.68 41.75
N THR A 20 -9.34 20.24 41.98
CA THR A 20 -10.63 19.58 41.75
C THR A 20 -10.86 19.38 40.25
N GLU A 21 -10.89 18.11 39.81
CA GLU A 21 -11.20 17.74 38.42
C GLU A 21 -12.62 18.17 38.04
N THR A 22 -12.73 19.04 37.05
CA THR A 22 -13.99 19.35 36.35
C THR A 22 -14.36 18.22 35.40
N ARG A 23 -15.67 18.03 35.17
CA ARG A 23 -16.26 16.99 34.28
C ARG A 23 -15.66 16.96 32.86
N GLU A 24 -15.07 18.05 32.40
CA GLU A 24 -14.39 18.18 31.12
C GLU A 24 -13.02 17.47 31.10
N SER A 25 -12.27 17.49 32.21
CA SER A 25 -11.02 16.74 32.41
C SER A 25 -11.26 15.23 32.40
N ALA A 26 -12.36 14.77 33.00
CA ALA A 26 -12.74 13.36 33.00
C ALA A 26 -13.15 12.86 31.59
N LEU A 27 -13.73 13.73 30.77
CA LEU A 27 -14.10 13.44 29.37
C LEU A 27 -12.87 13.42 28.47
N LEU A 28 -11.95 14.37 28.62
CA LEU A 28 -10.66 14.37 27.90
C LEU A 28 -9.76 13.21 28.35
N THR A 29 -9.80 12.80 29.62
CA THR A 29 -9.09 11.62 30.13
C THR A 29 -9.72 10.32 29.61
N ARG A 30 -11.05 10.28 29.42
CA ARG A 30 -11.73 9.14 28.76
C ARG A 30 -11.42 9.08 27.27
N VAL A 31 -11.42 10.20 26.55
CA VAL A 31 -11.06 10.26 25.13
C VAL A 31 -9.57 9.96 24.93
N GLY A 32 -8.72 10.43 25.84
CA GLY A 32 -7.28 10.11 25.89
C GLY A 32 -7.00 8.64 26.18
N ARG A 33 -7.75 8.00 27.09
CA ARG A 33 -7.65 6.55 27.36
C ARG A 33 -8.08 5.68 26.18
N VAL A 34 -9.08 6.09 25.40
CA VAL A 34 -9.56 5.32 24.25
C VAL A 34 -8.54 5.33 23.09
N LEU A 35 -7.71 6.36 22.98
CA LEU A 35 -6.62 6.44 22.00
C LEU A 35 -5.32 5.74 22.46
N THR A 36 -5.22 5.34 23.73
CA THR A 36 -3.99 4.82 24.36
C THR A 36 -4.14 3.46 25.03
N GLU A 37 -5.22 2.70 24.75
CA GLU A 37 -5.17 1.24 24.90
C GLU A 37 -4.18 0.69 23.86
N LYS A 38 -2.92 0.75 24.25
CA LYS A 38 -1.83 -0.07 23.76
C LYS A 38 -2.32 -1.50 23.79
N ILE A 39 -2.73 -2.01 22.64
CA ILE A 39 -2.31 -3.37 22.32
C ILE A 39 -0.79 -3.26 22.34
N GLU A 40 -0.16 -3.82 23.37
CA GLU A 40 1.29 -3.97 23.38
C GLU A 40 1.65 -4.60 22.04
N VAL A 41 2.33 -3.81 21.20
CA VAL A 41 2.86 -4.28 19.93
C VAL A 41 3.87 -5.41 20.17
N GLU A 42 4.25 -5.70 21.41
CA GLU A 42 4.95 -6.94 21.78
C GLU A 42 4.11 -8.19 21.50
N ALA A 43 2.80 -8.17 21.70
CA ALA A 43 1.92 -9.27 21.31
C ALA A 43 1.75 -9.38 19.79
N ALA A 44 1.99 -8.30 19.02
CA ALA A 44 1.81 -8.26 17.57
C ALA A 44 3.11 -8.48 16.77
N GLY A 45 4.24 -7.98 17.28
CA GLY A 45 5.58 -8.07 16.70
C GLY A 45 6.29 -9.38 17.02
N SER A 46 5.75 -10.17 17.96
CA SER A 46 6.12 -11.57 18.21
C SER A 46 5.07 -12.58 17.72
N LEU A 47 4.15 -12.18 16.83
CA LEU A 47 3.18 -13.09 16.16
C LEU A 47 3.86 -13.98 15.09
N GLY A 48 5.02 -14.55 15.40
CA GLY A 48 5.55 -15.67 14.64
C GLY A 48 4.70 -16.94 14.79
N GLU A 49 3.84 -17.01 15.83
CA GLU A 49 3.17 -18.26 16.23
C GLU A 49 1.75 -18.08 16.82
N VAL A 50 0.99 -17.04 16.44
CA VAL A 50 -0.46 -17.05 16.71
C VAL A 50 -1.17 -17.61 15.49
N GLU A 51 -1.85 -18.74 15.66
CA GLU A 51 -2.65 -19.35 14.59
C GLU A 51 -3.61 -18.30 14.02
N GLY A 52 -3.73 -18.22 12.69
CA GLY A 52 -4.50 -17.16 12.01
C GLY A 52 -5.96 -17.02 12.49
N ARG A 53 -6.50 -18.05 13.15
CA ARG A 53 -7.82 -18.05 13.79
C ARG A 53 -7.89 -17.14 15.02
N GLU A 54 -6.88 -17.16 15.87
CA GLU A 54 -6.84 -16.35 17.09
C GLU A 54 -6.65 -14.86 16.75
N GLN A 55 -5.79 -14.56 15.77
CA GLN A 55 -5.65 -13.21 15.24
C GLN A 55 -6.96 -12.67 14.66
N ALA A 56 -7.70 -13.48 13.89
CA ALA A 56 -9.01 -13.10 13.38
C ALA A 56 -10.03 -12.82 14.49
N GLY A 57 -10.00 -13.62 15.57
CA GLY A 57 -10.81 -13.41 16.76
C GLY A 57 -10.56 -12.06 17.42
N LEU A 58 -9.29 -11.70 17.63
CA LEU A 58 -8.91 -10.40 18.19
C LEU A 58 -9.35 -9.24 17.30
N VAL A 59 -9.12 -9.34 15.98
CA VAL A 59 -9.55 -8.30 15.02
C VAL A 59 -11.07 -8.12 15.04
N TRP A 60 -11.84 -9.21 15.07
CA TRP A 60 -13.30 -9.16 15.16
C TRP A 60 -13.77 -8.47 16.45
N GLN A 61 -13.23 -8.89 17.60
CA GLN A 61 -13.59 -8.35 18.89
C GLN A 61 -13.35 -6.84 18.94
N HIS A 62 -12.19 -6.36 18.49
CA HIS A 62 -11.85 -4.94 18.60
C HIS A 62 -12.50 -4.05 17.54
N LEU A 63 -12.63 -4.51 16.29
CA LEU A 63 -13.09 -3.66 15.18
C LEU A 63 -14.58 -3.79 14.85
N PHE A 64 -15.26 -4.86 15.33
CA PHE A 64 -16.66 -5.14 15.00
C PHE A 64 -17.55 -5.28 16.23
N VAL A 65 -17.00 -5.70 17.39
CA VAL A 65 -17.77 -5.86 18.64
C VAL A 65 -17.62 -4.64 19.54
N ASN A 66 -16.39 -4.29 19.90
CA ASN A 66 -16.07 -3.21 20.84
C ASN A 66 -16.25 -1.83 20.22
N ARG A 67 -16.27 -1.72 18.89
CA ARG A 67 -16.41 -0.48 18.12
C ARG A 67 -17.33 -0.70 16.93
N SER A 68 -17.97 0.38 16.46
CA SER A 68 -18.73 0.33 15.23
C SER A 68 -17.80 0.18 14.02
N PRO A 69 -18.04 -0.78 13.10
CA PRO A 69 -17.18 -1.05 11.95
C PRO A 69 -17.38 -0.02 10.83
N LEU A 70 -16.92 1.21 11.07
CA LEU A 70 -17.14 2.35 10.16
C LEU A 70 -16.08 2.47 9.06
N SER A 71 -14.88 1.93 9.27
CA SER A 71 -13.79 2.01 8.28
C SER A 71 -14.14 1.28 6.98
N GLU A 72 -13.59 1.71 5.85
CA GLU A 72 -13.83 1.06 4.55
C GLU A 72 -13.41 -0.42 4.55
N ALA A 73 -12.29 -0.75 5.21
CA ALA A 73 -11.83 -2.13 5.35
C ALA A 73 -12.81 -2.99 6.17
N SER A 74 -13.33 -2.45 7.29
CA SER A 74 -14.32 -3.15 8.11
C SER A 74 -15.67 -3.29 7.39
N ARG A 75 -16.13 -2.22 6.72
CA ARG A 75 -17.32 -2.24 5.87
C ARG A 75 -17.20 -3.26 4.76
N GLY A 76 -16.02 -3.37 4.13
CA GLY A 76 -15.76 -4.36 3.10
C GLY A 76 -16.02 -5.80 3.56
N VAL A 77 -15.56 -6.16 4.76
CA VAL A 77 -15.85 -7.48 5.35
C VAL A 77 -17.36 -7.68 5.53
N LEU A 78 -18.08 -6.67 6.04
CA LEU A 78 -19.53 -6.77 6.20
C LEU A 78 -20.27 -6.89 4.87
N THR A 79 -19.88 -6.12 3.85
CA THR A 79 -20.47 -6.18 2.51
C THR A 79 -20.24 -7.55 1.88
N THR A 80 -19.04 -8.12 2.02
CA THR A 80 -18.77 -9.49 1.59
C THR A 80 -19.72 -10.47 2.27
N LEU A 81 -19.87 -10.41 3.60
CA LEU A 81 -20.76 -11.31 4.34
C LEU A 81 -22.23 -11.12 3.95
N HIS A 82 -22.69 -9.88 3.74
CA HIS A 82 -24.03 -9.55 3.27
C HIS A 82 -24.31 -10.17 1.90
N LEU A 83 -23.42 -9.95 0.93
CA LEU A 83 -23.58 -10.47 -0.43
C LEU A 83 -23.48 -12.01 -0.51
N LEU A 84 -22.86 -12.64 0.49
CA LEU A 84 -22.88 -14.10 0.67
C LEU A 84 -24.11 -14.61 1.45
N GLY A 85 -25.05 -13.72 1.84
CA GLY A 85 -26.28 -14.06 2.55
C GLY A 85 -26.11 -14.34 4.06
N LEU A 86 -25.01 -13.87 4.66
CA LEU A 86 -24.63 -14.16 6.05
C LEU A 86 -25.04 -13.07 7.05
N ASP A 87 -25.93 -12.16 6.67
CA ASP A 87 -26.40 -11.04 7.50
C ASP A 87 -26.90 -11.47 8.88
N HIS A 88 -27.61 -12.60 8.91
CA HIS A 88 -28.16 -13.13 10.14
C HIS A 88 -27.08 -13.57 11.15
N LEU A 89 -25.89 -13.94 10.69
CA LEU A 89 -24.74 -14.28 11.55
C LEU A 89 -24.00 -13.01 12.00
N VAL A 90 -23.87 -12.03 11.10
CA VAL A 90 -23.32 -10.71 11.41
C VAL A 90 -24.15 -10.00 12.48
N ALA A 91 -25.48 -10.01 12.35
CA ALA A 91 -26.40 -9.42 13.32
C ALA A 91 -26.26 -10.04 14.72
N ARG A 92 -25.94 -11.34 14.77
CA ARG A 92 -25.67 -12.09 16.01
C ARG A 92 -24.22 -11.98 16.50
N ARG A 93 -23.34 -11.33 15.73
CA ARG A 93 -21.89 -11.26 15.96
C ARG A 93 -21.22 -12.63 16.12
N ASP A 94 -21.77 -13.65 15.47
CA ASP A 94 -21.35 -15.05 15.61
C ASP A 94 -20.19 -15.39 14.67
N LEU A 95 -18.97 -15.02 15.09
CA LEU A 95 -17.75 -15.30 14.34
C LEU A 95 -17.51 -16.81 14.14
N SER A 96 -17.91 -17.64 15.11
CA SER A 96 -17.72 -19.09 15.03
C SER A 96 -18.56 -19.70 13.91
N ALA A 97 -19.82 -19.28 13.79
CA ALA A 97 -20.68 -19.70 12.70
C ALA A 97 -20.19 -19.19 11.34
N ILE A 98 -19.67 -17.96 11.26
CA ILE A 98 -19.06 -17.41 10.03
C ILE A 98 -17.85 -18.26 9.63
N GLN A 99 -16.93 -18.55 10.56
CA GLN A 99 -15.78 -19.42 10.33
C GLN A 99 -16.22 -20.83 9.88
N LYS A 100 -17.26 -21.38 10.50
CA LYS A 100 -17.82 -22.69 10.13
C LYS A 100 -18.41 -22.65 8.71
N TRP A 101 -19.07 -21.57 8.31
CA TRP A 101 -19.60 -21.42 6.95
C TRP A 101 -18.49 -21.40 5.90
N PHE A 102 -17.43 -20.62 6.10
CA PHE A 102 -16.27 -20.59 5.20
C PHE A 102 -15.52 -21.94 5.14
N LYS A 103 -15.55 -22.73 6.22
CA LYS A 103 -14.98 -24.09 6.24
C LYS A 103 -15.73 -25.07 5.32
N HIS A 104 -16.96 -24.75 4.90
CA HIS A 104 -17.75 -25.57 3.97
C HIS A 104 -17.70 -25.05 2.52
N GLN A 105 -16.85 -24.07 2.22
CA GLN A 105 -16.57 -23.61 0.86
C GLN A 105 -15.22 -24.17 0.41
N ASP A 106 -15.21 -24.71 -0.81
CA ASP A 106 -14.18 -25.56 -1.38
C ASP A 106 -12.76 -24.95 -1.37
N GLN A 107 -11.76 -25.78 -1.07
CA GLN A 107 -10.34 -25.41 -1.00
C GLN A 107 -9.59 -25.88 -2.24
N VAL A 108 -9.60 -25.06 -3.29
CA VAL A 108 -8.88 -25.37 -4.54
C VAL A 108 -7.50 -24.70 -4.63
N LEU A 109 -7.07 -23.90 -3.65
CA LEU A 109 -5.75 -23.22 -3.70
C LEU A 109 -5.04 -23.13 -2.35
N LEU A 110 -4.90 -24.25 -1.63
CA LEU A 110 -3.90 -24.34 -0.56
C LEU A 110 -2.54 -24.77 -1.12
N GLY A 111 -1.83 -23.78 -1.65
CA GLY A 111 -0.46 -23.90 -2.16
C GLY A 111 0.46 -24.71 -1.23
N ASP A 112 0.94 -25.82 -1.79
CA ASP A 112 1.93 -26.70 -1.18
C ASP A 112 3.34 -26.08 -1.29
N ARG A 113 4.10 -26.11 -0.19
CA ARG A 113 5.47 -25.59 -0.06
C ARG A 113 6.53 -26.46 -0.77
N ALA A 114 6.11 -27.47 -1.54
CA ALA A 114 6.98 -28.35 -2.29
C ALA A 114 7.64 -27.75 -3.57
N PHE A 115 7.27 -26.53 -3.98
CA PHE A 115 7.67 -26.01 -5.31
C PHE A 115 8.69 -24.85 -5.33
N ILE A 116 9.01 -24.21 -4.19
CA ILE A 116 9.74 -22.92 -4.22
C ILE A 116 11.25 -23.07 -4.00
N ARG A 117 11.70 -24.15 -3.38
CA ARG A 117 13.12 -24.33 -3.05
C ARG A 117 14.01 -24.80 -4.21
N PRO A 118 13.55 -25.63 -5.17
CA PRO A 118 14.39 -26.05 -6.30
C PRO A 118 14.59 -24.99 -7.38
N THR A 119 13.74 -23.97 -7.44
CA THR A 119 13.73 -22.99 -8.55
C THR A 119 14.87 -21.98 -8.47
N LEU A 120 15.43 -21.76 -7.28
CA LEU A 120 16.44 -20.73 -7.01
C LEU A 120 17.89 -21.20 -7.26
N ASP A 121 18.15 -22.51 -7.28
CA ASP A 121 19.49 -23.08 -7.51
C ASP A 121 19.83 -23.22 -9.00
N VAL A 122 18.84 -23.12 -9.90
CA VAL A 122 18.95 -23.58 -11.30
C VAL A 122 19.61 -22.56 -12.23
N VAL A 123 19.52 -21.26 -11.95
CA VAL A 123 19.70 -20.24 -13.00
C VAL A 123 21.06 -19.56 -12.96
N LYS A 124 22.15 -20.32 -12.74
CA LYS A 124 23.57 -19.89 -12.71
C LYS A 124 23.94 -18.88 -13.83
N LEU A 125 23.60 -17.61 -13.64
CA LEU A 125 23.76 -16.54 -14.61
C LEU A 125 24.69 -15.46 -14.04
N PRO A 126 25.48 -14.79 -14.89
CA PRO A 126 26.40 -13.75 -14.45
C PRO A 126 25.63 -12.53 -13.90
N HIS A 127 26.14 -11.93 -12.81
CA HIS A 127 25.58 -10.73 -12.18
C HIS A 127 25.86 -9.45 -13.00
N THR A 128 25.41 -9.43 -14.25
CA THR A 128 25.57 -8.31 -15.19
C THR A 128 24.21 -7.89 -15.73
N LEU A 129 24.10 -6.67 -16.27
CA LEU A 129 22.88 -6.17 -16.93
C LEU A 129 22.40 -7.12 -18.04
N ALA A 130 23.33 -7.73 -18.79
CA ALA A 130 23.03 -8.73 -19.81
C ALA A 130 22.44 -10.02 -19.21
N GLY A 131 22.94 -10.47 -18.05
CA GLY A 131 22.40 -11.63 -17.33
C GLY A 131 20.96 -11.41 -16.86
N VAL A 132 20.66 -10.22 -16.32
CA VAL A 132 19.29 -9.85 -15.91
C VAL A 132 18.35 -9.81 -17.12
N ARG A 133 18.80 -9.24 -18.25
CA ARG A 133 18.02 -9.22 -19.48
C ARG A 133 17.65 -10.63 -19.95
N LEU A 134 18.62 -11.54 -20.02
CA LEU A 134 18.40 -12.93 -20.42
C LEU A 134 17.42 -13.65 -19.49
N LEU A 135 17.50 -13.38 -18.19
CA LEU A 135 16.55 -13.92 -17.21
C LEU A 135 15.12 -13.45 -17.50
N LEU A 136 14.94 -12.14 -17.74
CA LEU A 136 13.63 -11.58 -18.08
C LEU A 136 13.08 -12.15 -19.38
N GLU A 137 13.91 -12.30 -20.41
CA GLU A 137 13.51 -12.93 -21.68
C GLU A 137 13.01 -14.36 -21.47
N LYS A 138 13.71 -15.17 -20.67
CA LYS A 138 13.25 -16.53 -20.30
C LYS A 138 11.91 -16.50 -19.57
N TRP A 139 11.70 -15.57 -18.66
CA TRP A 139 10.43 -15.44 -17.93
C TRP A 139 9.28 -14.99 -18.84
N ILE A 140 9.53 -14.14 -19.84
CA ILE A 140 8.53 -13.77 -20.84
C ILE A 140 8.06 -15.00 -21.61
N ASP A 141 8.98 -15.86 -22.04
CA ASP A 141 8.65 -17.08 -22.79
C ASP A 141 7.83 -18.08 -21.95
N ILE A 142 8.10 -18.15 -20.64
CA ILE A 142 7.41 -19.04 -19.70
C ILE A 142 6.02 -18.50 -19.32
N ILE A 143 5.95 -17.26 -18.82
CA ILE A 143 4.72 -16.69 -18.23
C ILE A 143 3.78 -16.18 -19.31
N LYS A 144 4.32 -15.72 -20.46
CA LYS A 144 3.60 -14.95 -21.47
C LYS A 144 2.82 -13.79 -20.84
N PRO A 145 3.51 -12.87 -20.14
CA PRO A 145 2.85 -11.82 -19.38
C PRO A 145 2.19 -10.79 -20.28
N GLU A 146 1.05 -10.25 -19.83
CA GLU A 146 0.39 -9.11 -20.49
C GLU A 146 1.14 -7.78 -20.28
N TYR A 147 1.87 -7.65 -19.15
CA TYR A 147 2.67 -6.47 -18.80
C TYR A 147 3.70 -6.80 -17.71
N PHE A 148 4.73 -5.98 -17.58
CA PHE A 148 5.63 -5.97 -16.42
C PHE A 148 5.06 -5.09 -15.32
N MET A 149 5.30 -5.40 -14.03
CA MET A 149 4.89 -4.53 -12.93
C MET A 149 5.99 -4.32 -11.91
N ALA A 150 6.19 -3.07 -11.50
CA ALA A 150 7.11 -2.70 -10.43
C ALA A 150 6.53 -1.57 -9.56
N SER A 151 6.88 -1.58 -8.28
CA SER A 151 6.71 -0.40 -7.42
C SER A 151 8.02 0.38 -7.44
N LEU A 152 7.96 1.67 -7.73
CA LEU A 152 9.12 2.54 -7.66
C LEU A 152 9.42 2.88 -6.19
N PRO A 153 10.67 2.73 -5.73
CA PRO A 153 11.07 3.22 -4.41
C PRO A 153 10.82 4.73 -4.30
N ILE A 154 10.44 5.20 -3.11
CA ILE A 154 10.22 6.64 -2.89
C ILE A 154 11.49 7.48 -3.10
N SER A 155 12.67 6.88 -2.96
CA SER A 155 13.96 7.50 -3.18
C SER A 155 14.42 7.43 -4.63
N PHE A 156 13.60 6.93 -5.55
CA PHE A 156 13.97 6.87 -6.96
C PHE A 156 14.01 8.28 -7.54
N GLU A 157 15.13 8.61 -8.20
CA GLU A 157 15.29 9.83 -8.96
C GLU A 157 15.65 9.47 -10.40
N TYR A 158 15.09 10.22 -11.35
CA TYR A 158 15.49 10.07 -12.74
C TYR A 158 16.89 10.69 -12.92
N PRO A 159 17.89 9.97 -13.46
CA PRO A 159 19.25 10.49 -13.57
C PRO A 159 19.32 11.80 -14.36
N ASP A 160 20.16 12.74 -13.92
CA ASP A 160 20.43 13.95 -14.68
C ASP A 160 21.05 13.62 -16.04
N GLU A 161 20.65 14.36 -17.07
CA GLU A 161 21.16 14.18 -18.44
C GLU A 161 22.69 14.37 -18.53
N ASN A 162 23.27 15.10 -17.56
CA ASN A 162 24.71 15.35 -17.43
C ASN A 162 25.39 14.49 -16.34
N ALA A 163 24.67 13.57 -15.69
CA ALA A 163 25.27 12.67 -14.72
C ALA A 163 26.29 11.79 -15.46
N PRO A 164 27.53 11.65 -14.94
CA PRO A 164 28.48 10.72 -15.53
C PRO A 164 27.84 9.34 -15.58
N ALA A 165 27.84 8.71 -16.77
CA ALA A 165 27.44 7.32 -16.90
C ALA A 165 28.21 6.54 -15.83
N SER A 166 27.47 5.82 -14.98
CA SER A 166 28.05 4.98 -13.93
C SER A 166 29.08 4.06 -14.57
N ALA A 167 30.34 4.45 -14.45
CA ALA A 167 31.44 3.89 -15.19
C ALA A 167 31.82 2.57 -14.54
N GLY A 168 31.26 1.47 -15.04
CA GLY A 168 31.88 0.13 -15.01
C GLY A 168 32.54 -0.31 -13.69
N THR A 169 32.01 0.08 -12.53
CA THR A 169 32.45 -0.52 -11.26
C THR A 169 31.85 -1.93 -11.21
N ASN A 170 32.59 -2.90 -10.67
CA ASN A 170 32.13 -4.28 -10.41
C ASN A 170 30.99 -4.35 -9.37
N GLU A 171 30.18 -3.31 -9.24
CA GLU A 171 29.06 -3.20 -8.32
C GLU A 171 27.78 -3.65 -9.01
N LEU A 172 26.88 -4.25 -8.23
CA LEU A 172 25.57 -4.68 -8.72
C LEU A 172 24.81 -3.47 -9.30
N PRO A 173 24.18 -3.60 -10.48
CA PRO A 173 23.48 -2.49 -11.11
C PRO A 173 22.36 -1.99 -10.19
N ASN A 174 22.28 -0.67 -10.04
CA ASN A 174 21.26 -0.06 -9.18
C ASN A 174 19.86 -0.16 -9.84
N GLY A 175 18.80 0.02 -9.04
CA GLY A 175 17.42 -0.13 -9.52
C GLY A 175 17.05 0.78 -10.70
N ALA A 176 17.70 1.96 -10.81
CA ALA A 176 17.48 2.87 -11.93
C ALA A 176 18.14 2.40 -13.22
N GLU A 177 19.35 1.84 -13.14
CA GLU A 177 20.03 1.22 -14.28
C GLU A 177 19.25 0.02 -14.80
N LEU A 178 18.74 -0.83 -13.89
CA LEU A 178 17.91 -1.97 -14.26
C LEU A 178 16.62 -1.52 -14.97
N LEU A 179 15.98 -0.46 -14.49
CA LEU A 179 14.79 0.09 -15.15
C LEU A 179 15.13 0.68 -16.53
N LEU A 180 16.11 1.59 -16.58
CA LEU A 180 16.39 2.42 -17.75
C LEU A 180 17.15 1.68 -18.86
N GLN A 181 18.08 0.82 -18.49
CA GLN A 181 18.97 0.14 -19.44
C GLN A 181 18.52 -1.28 -19.79
N VAL A 182 17.69 -1.91 -18.95
CA VAL A 182 17.23 -3.29 -19.19
C VAL A 182 15.73 -3.35 -19.41
N LEU A 183 14.93 -2.97 -18.42
CA LEU A 183 13.49 -3.22 -18.44
C LEU A 183 12.76 -2.40 -19.52
N LEU A 184 13.02 -1.09 -19.61
CA LEU A 184 12.37 -0.22 -20.61
C LEU A 184 12.74 -0.56 -22.05
N PRO A 185 14.04 -0.79 -22.40
CA PRO A 185 14.40 -1.24 -23.73
C PRO A 185 13.76 -2.59 -24.09
N LEU A 186 13.76 -3.55 -23.16
CA LEU A 186 13.15 -4.86 -23.36
C LEU A 186 11.64 -4.76 -23.56
N ALA A 187 10.94 -3.95 -22.76
CA ALA A 187 9.52 -3.71 -22.89
C ALA A 187 9.15 -3.07 -24.25
N GLY A 188 9.95 -2.10 -24.71
CA GLY A 188 9.77 -1.49 -26.02
C GLY A 188 9.95 -2.48 -27.17
N GLU A 189 10.97 -3.35 -27.09
CA GLU A 189 11.24 -4.38 -28.09
C GLU A 189 10.15 -5.46 -28.13
N LYS A 190 9.76 -5.98 -26.96
CA LYS A 190 8.73 -7.03 -26.83
C LYS A 190 7.31 -6.48 -26.91
N LYS A 191 7.14 -5.16 -27.04
CA LYS A 191 5.85 -4.45 -27.07
C LYS A 191 4.98 -4.72 -25.83
N LEU A 192 5.62 -4.96 -24.70
CA LEU A 192 4.96 -5.20 -23.42
C LEU A 192 4.81 -3.88 -22.65
N PRO A 193 3.62 -3.53 -22.14
CA PRO A 193 3.46 -2.42 -21.24
C PRO A 193 4.22 -2.62 -19.93
N ILE A 194 4.56 -1.51 -19.25
CA ILE A 194 5.10 -1.52 -17.89
C ILE A 194 4.15 -0.78 -16.97
N ALA A 195 3.70 -1.46 -15.92
CA ALA A 195 2.95 -0.91 -14.81
C ALA A 195 3.86 -0.43 -13.68
N LEU A 196 3.82 0.88 -13.40
CA LEU A 196 4.59 1.52 -12.34
C LEU A 196 3.65 2.01 -11.23
N LYS A 197 3.99 1.65 -9.99
CA LYS A 197 3.30 2.13 -8.78
C LYS A 197 4.19 3.13 -8.03
N PHE A 198 3.69 4.33 -7.74
CA PHE A 198 4.43 5.46 -7.16
C PHE A 198 4.01 5.79 -5.73
N ASP A 199 4.87 6.52 -5.00
CA ASP A 199 4.62 7.13 -3.68
C ASP A 199 4.61 6.19 -2.45
N SER A 200 4.87 4.89 -2.61
CA SER A 200 4.93 3.98 -1.44
C SER A 200 6.23 4.13 -0.67
N VAL A 201 6.13 4.33 0.65
CA VAL A 201 7.26 4.34 1.58
C VAL A 201 7.27 3.03 2.36
N ARG A 202 8.40 2.32 2.34
CA ARG A 202 8.52 0.99 2.93
C ARG A 202 9.78 0.86 3.79
N PRO A 203 9.65 0.73 5.12
CA PRO A 203 8.49 1.02 5.97
C PRO A 203 8.52 2.45 6.53
N ILE A 204 7.36 2.98 6.97
CA ILE A 204 7.28 4.13 7.89
C ILE A 204 7.38 3.66 9.35
N ASN A 205 6.75 2.52 9.66
CA ASN A 205 6.85 1.88 10.98
C ASN A 205 7.14 0.39 10.84
N ALA A 206 8.40 0.02 10.93
CA ALA A 206 8.87 -1.35 10.73
C ALA A 206 8.22 -2.39 11.66
N ARG A 207 7.71 -1.98 12.84
CA ARG A 207 7.09 -2.89 13.82
C ARG A 207 5.83 -3.57 13.28
N TYR A 208 5.16 -2.97 12.29
CA TYR A 208 3.93 -3.49 11.71
C TYR A 208 4.13 -4.30 10.43
N GLY A 209 5.39 -4.63 10.08
CA GLY A 209 5.70 -5.34 8.84
C GLY A 209 5.10 -4.63 7.62
N VAL A 210 4.37 -5.36 6.78
CA VAL A 210 3.72 -4.81 5.56
C VAL A 210 2.64 -3.77 5.89
N ALA A 211 2.02 -3.82 7.07
CA ALA A 211 1.06 -2.80 7.51
C ALA A 211 1.74 -1.51 8.00
N GLY A 212 3.07 -1.53 8.12
CA GLY A 212 3.91 -0.40 8.49
C GLY A 212 4.37 0.46 7.31
N ASP A 213 4.04 0.06 6.09
CA ASP A 213 4.23 0.87 4.89
C ASP A 213 3.34 2.12 4.95
N GLY A 214 3.68 3.13 4.17
CA GLY A 214 2.90 4.35 4.10
C GLY A 214 3.07 5.08 2.77
N VAL A 215 2.80 6.37 2.78
CA VAL A 215 2.74 7.20 1.57
C VAL A 215 3.55 8.47 1.72
N LYS A 216 4.27 8.86 0.66
CA LYS A 216 4.90 10.17 0.52
C LYS A 216 4.78 10.60 -0.95
N PRO A 217 4.35 11.85 -1.24
CA PRO A 217 4.32 12.36 -2.61
C PRO A 217 5.69 12.22 -3.29
N SER A 218 5.73 11.56 -4.45
CA SER A 218 6.90 11.55 -5.34
C SER A 218 6.82 12.69 -6.36
N ASN A 219 7.92 12.96 -7.07
CA ASN A 219 7.94 13.95 -8.14
C ASN A 219 7.34 13.35 -9.43
N VAL A 220 6.22 13.89 -9.92
CA VAL A 220 5.55 13.42 -11.15
C VAL A 220 6.43 13.61 -12.40
N ASP A 221 7.38 14.54 -12.37
CA ASP A 221 8.36 14.77 -13.44
C ASP A 221 9.15 13.50 -13.80
N ILE A 222 9.33 12.57 -12.85
CA ILE A 222 9.95 11.26 -13.12
C ILE A 222 9.16 10.49 -14.19
N LEU A 223 7.83 10.42 -14.06
CA LEU A 223 6.98 9.74 -15.02
C LEU A 223 6.92 10.48 -16.35
N ILE A 224 6.91 11.81 -16.31
CA ILE A 224 6.95 12.66 -17.52
C ILE A 224 8.23 12.37 -18.31
N LYS A 225 9.39 12.36 -17.65
CA LYS A 225 10.68 12.02 -18.26
C LYS A 225 10.68 10.61 -18.85
N LEU A 226 10.14 9.62 -18.13
CA LEU A 226 9.99 8.25 -18.64
C LEU A 226 9.12 8.21 -19.92
N CYS A 227 7.96 8.85 -19.91
CA CYS A 227 7.06 8.86 -21.07
C CYS A 227 7.68 9.57 -22.28
N ARG A 228 8.37 10.70 -22.04
CA ARG A 228 9.05 11.51 -23.04
C ARG A 228 10.24 10.78 -23.67
N ASN A 229 11.07 10.16 -22.85
CA ASN A 229 12.33 9.57 -23.29
C ASN A 229 12.15 8.15 -23.88
N PHE A 230 11.03 7.48 -23.55
CA PHE A 230 10.70 6.13 -24.05
C PHE A 230 9.34 6.11 -24.78
N PRO A 231 9.19 6.84 -25.90
CA PRO A 231 7.90 7.01 -26.58
C PRO A 231 7.31 5.70 -27.16
N LYS A 232 8.15 4.67 -27.35
CA LYS A 232 7.73 3.34 -27.82
C LYS A 232 7.20 2.44 -26.70
N VAL A 233 7.47 2.77 -25.43
CA VAL A 233 7.03 2.01 -24.26
C VAL A 233 5.67 2.54 -23.83
N LYS A 234 4.73 1.62 -23.56
CA LYS A 234 3.43 1.93 -22.97
C LYS A 234 3.53 1.84 -21.45
N PHE A 235 3.16 2.90 -20.77
CA PHE A 235 3.18 3.01 -19.32
C PHE A 235 1.77 2.91 -18.76
N LEU A 236 1.58 1.97 -17.83
CA LEU A 236 0.44 1.97 -16.91
C LEU A 236 0.92 2.60 -15.60
N ALA A 237 0.24 3.62 -15.09
CA ALA A 237 0.66 4.26 -13.84
C ALA A 237 -0.47 4.35 -12.81
N THR A 238 -0.11 4.12 -11.54
CA THR A 238 -0.95 4.45 -10.39
C THR A 238 -0.12 5.12 -9.30
N PHE A 239 -0.69 6.15 -8.69
CA PHE A 239 -0.08 6.92 -7.60
C PHE A 239 -0.82 6.62 -6.30
N LEU A 240 -0.09 6.52 -5.19
CA LEU A 240 -0.67 6.28 -3.86
C LEU A 240 -1.03 7.59 -3.16
N SER A 241 -0.31 8.66 -3.47
CA SER A 241 -0.53 9.99 -2.91
C SER A 241 -1.75 10.66 -3.54
N ARG A 242 -2.67 11.15 -2.71
CA ARG A 242 -3.84 11.93 -3.16
C ARG A 242 -3.43 13.23 -3.86
N VAL A 243 -2.39 13.91 -3.35
CA VAL A 243 -1.98 15.23 -3.88
C VAL A 243 -1.36 15.13 -5.29
N ASN A 244 -0.82 13.99 -5.67
CA ASN A 244 -0.26 13.75 -7.01
C ASN A 244 -1.33 13.50 -8.09
N GLN A 245 -2.57 13.19 -7.70
CA GLN A 245 -3.58 12.65 -8.62
C GLN A 245 -3.98 13.64 -9.71
N HIS A 246 -4.07 14.94 -9.37
CA HIS A 246 -4.40 15.96 -10.37
C HIS A 246 -3.27 16.13 -11.38
N GLU A 247 -2.04 16.32 -10.91
CA GLU A 247 -0.87 16.51 -11.77
C GLU A 247 -0.65 15.32 -12.70
N VAL A 248 -0.75 14.08 -12.19
CA VAL A 248 -0.59 12.89 -13.03
C VAL A 248 -1.74 12.73 -14.04
N THR A 249 -2.95 13.17 -13.71
CA THR A 249 -4.08 13.17 -14.65
C THR A 249 -3.84 14.15 -15.79
N VAL A 250 -3.29 15.34 -15.51
CA VAL A 250 -2.87 16.28 -16.55
C VAL A 250 -1.72 15.69 -17.38
N ALA A 251 -0.75 15.02 -16.77
CA ALA A 251 0.33 14.35 -17.51
C ALA A 251 -0.21 13.28 -18.47
N ALA A 252 -1.15 12.45 -18.03
CA ALA A 252 -1.79 11.44 -18.88
C ALA A 252 -2.54 12.04 -20.08
N ASN A 253 -3.10 13.24 -19.93
CA ASN A 253 -3.70 13.98 -21.05
C ASN A 253 -2.66 14.37 -22.12
N LYS A 254 -1.38 14.52 -21.76
CA LYS A 254 -0.30 14.94 -22.67
C LYS A 254 0.44 13.77 -23.33
N PHE A 255 0.48 12.61 -22.69
CA PHE A 255 1.25 11.46 -23.17
C PHE A 255 0.33 10.32 -23.61
N ARG A 256 0.25 10.08 -24.93
CA ARG A 256 -0.52 8.95 -25.50
C ARG A 256 -0.01 7.57 -25.09
N ASN A 257 1.23 7.49 -24.63
CA ASN A 257 1.82 6.27 -24.11
C ASN A 257 1.68 6.13 -22.59
N LEU A 258 0.88 6.98 -21.93
CA LEU A 258 0.58 6.91 -20.51
C LEU A 258 -0.90 6.63 -20.28
N HIS A 259 -1.20 5.58 -19.52
CA HIS A 259 -2.56 5.22 -19.12
C HIS A 259 -2.64 5.10 -17.61
N LEU A 260 -3.54 5.86 -16.99
CA LEU A 260 -3.77 5.77 -15.54
C LEU A 260 -4.71 4.62 -15.23
N TYR A 261 -4.42 3.89 -14.15
CA TYR A 261 -5.27 2.81 -13.69
C TYR A 261 -5.51 2.83 -12.18
N GLY A 262 -6.78 2.74 -11.81
CA GLY A 262 -7.27 2.46 -10.47
C GLY A 262 -7.04 3.51 -9.39
N CYS A 263 -7.52 3.16 -8.19
CA CYS A 263 -7.39 3.93 -6.96
C CYS A 263 -6.61 3.07 -5.95
N TRP A 264 -5.28 3.17 -5.97
CA TRP A 264 -4.43 2.22 -5.25
C TRP A 264 -4.43 2.45 -3.74
N TRP A 265 -4.64 1.37 -2.97
CA TRP A 265 -4.38 1.26 -1.53
C TRP A 265 -4.96 2.41 -0.69
N TYR A 266 -4.19 3.42 -0.25
CA TYR A 266 -4.74 4.56 0.52
C TYR A 266 -5.70 5.44 -0.29
N CYS A 267 -5.61 5.42 -1.62
CA CYS A 267 -6.60 6.03 -2.50
C CYS A 267 -7.85 5.16 -2.68
N ASN A 268 -7.86 3.89 -2.23
CA ASN A 268 -9.02 3.00 -2.30
C ASN A 268 -10.02 3.26 -1.16
N ASN A 269 -10.36 4.53 -0.96
CA ASN A 269 -11.35 4.99 0.01
C ASN A 269 -12.48 5.71 -0.73
N PRO A 270 -13.74 5.58 -0.27
CA PRO A 270 -14.93 6.12 -0.95
C PRO A 270 -14.79 7.56 -1.46
N SER A 271 -14.40 8.47 -0.58
CA SER A 271 -14.28 9.90 -0.86
C SER A 271 -13.20 10.20 -1.90
N ILE A 272 -12.09 9.44 -1.87
CA ILE A 272 -10.98 9.61 -2.80
C ILE A 272 -11.32 8.97 -4.15
N ILE A 273 -11.95 7.79 -4.17
CA ILE A 273 -12.39 7.14 -5.41
C ILE A 273 -13.32 8.07 -6.19
N GLU A 274 -14.30 8.69 -5.52
CA GLU A 274 -15.23 9.61 -6.17
C GLU A 274 -14.51 10.82 -6.77
N GLU A 275 -13.67 11.49 -5.98
CA GLU A 275 -12.88 12.65 -6.42
C GLU A 275 -11.98 12.31 -7.63
N LEU A 276 -11.20 11.22 -7.53
CA LEU A 276 -10.27 10.80 -8.59
C LEU A 276 -11.00 10.39 -9.85
N THR A 277 -12.13 9.69 -9.72
CA THR A 277 -12.90 9.24 -10.88
C THR A 277 -13.50 10.44 -11.62
N ARG A 278 -14.14 11.37 -10.90
CA ARG A 278 -14.74 12.59 -11.50
C ARG A 278 -13.68 13.43 -12.23
N MET A 279 -12.59 13.73 -11.53
CA MET A 279 -11.47 14.50 -12.09
C MET A 279 -10.89 13.85 -13.36
N ARG A 280 -10.71 12.52 -13.36
CA ARG A 280 -10.20 11.80 -14.54
C ARG A 280 -11.21 11.79 -15.68
N ILE A 281 -12.50 11.66 -15.41
CA ILE A 281 -13.53 11.78 -16.46
C ILE A 281 -13.51 13.17 -17.09
N GLU A 282 -13.44 14.22 -16.28
CA GLU A 282 -13.43 15.61 -16.76
C GLU A 282 -12.22 15.93 -17.65
N ILE A 283 -11.04 15.36 -17.35
CA ILE A 283 -9.78 15.68 -18.07
C ILE A 283 -9.47 14.67 -19.18
N LEU A 284 -9.80 13.39 -19.01
CA LEU A 284 -9.41 12.28 -19.90
C LEU A 284 -10.59 11.66 -20.64
N GLY A 285 -11.84 12.05 -20.34
CA GLY A 285 -13.01 11.33 -20.82
C GLY A 285 -12.98 9.89 -20.33
N THR A 286 -13.03 8.92 -21.25
CA THR A 286 -12.98 7.49 -20.92
C THR A 286 -11.58 6.88 -21.10
N ALA A 287 -10.54 7.70 -21.35
CA ALA A 287 -9.18 7.22 -21.65
C ALA A 287 -8.36 6.89 -20.37
N PHE A 288 -8.95 6.15 -19.44
CA PHE A 288 -8.29 5.64 -18.23
C PHE A 288 -9.03 4.41 -17.70
N THR A 289 -8.39 3.65 -16.81
CA THR A 289 -9.06 2.56 -16.08
C THR A 289 -9.42 3.04 -14.68
N SER A 290 -10.70 3.03 -14.32
CA SER A 290 -11.19 3.64 -13.08
C SER A 290 -10.74 2.92 -11.81
N GLN A 291 -10.68 1.58 -11.83
CA GLN A 291 -10.42 0.78 -10.64
C GLN A 291 -9.60 -0.49 -10.90
N HIS A 292 -8.86 -0.93 -9.87
CA HIS A 292 -8.40 -2.30 -9.71
C HIS A 292 -8.60 -2.73 -8.25
N SER A 293 -8.71 -4.04 -7.97
CA SER A 293 -8.98 -4.49 -6.61
C SER A 293 -7.72 -4.52 -5.74
N ASP A 294 -6.57 -4.97 -6.25
CA ASP A 294 -5.39 -5.32 -5.42
C ASP A 294 -5.81 -6.29 -4.28
N ALA A 295 -6.72 -7.22 -4.59
CA ALA A 295 -7.24 -8.19 -3.64
C ALA A 295 -6.13 -9.16 -3.23
N ARG A 296 -5.93 -9.31 -1.92
CA ARG A 296 -5.00 -10.30 -1.33
C ARG A 296 -5.72 -11.51 -0.75
N VAL A 297 -7.03 -11.37 -0.55
CA VAL A 297 -7.95 -12.45 -0.15
C VAL A 297 -9.08 -12.45 -1.18
N LEU A 298 -9.49 -13.63 -1.65
CA LEU A 298 -10.42 -13.79 -2.77
C LEU A 298 -11.72 -13.02 -2.55
N ASP A 299 -12.30 -13.13 -1.35
CA ASP A 299 -13.56 -12.49 -0.98
C ASP A 299 -13.53 -10.96 -0.99
N GLN A 300 -12.33 -10.36 -1.00
CA GLN A 300 -12.20 -8.91 -1.14
C GLN A 300 -12.67 -8.43 -2.51
N LEU A 301 -12.67 -9.30 -3.54
CA LEU A 301 -13.19 -8.94 -4.86
C LEU A 301 -14.66 -8.49 -4.77
N ILE A 302 -15.45 -9.14 -3.92
CA ILE A 302 -16.88 -8.87 -3.76
C ILE A 302 -17.10 -7.41 -3.35
N TYR A 303 -16.55 -6.99 -2.21
CA TYR A 303 -16.78 -5.62 -1.73
C TYR A 303 -16.04 -4.57 -2.55
N LYS A 304 -14.82 -4.86 -3.04
CA LYS A 304 -14.02 -3.88 -3.78
C LYS A 304 -14.70 -3.48 -5.09
N TRP A 305 -15.28 -4.45 -5.82
CA TRP A 305 -16.03 -4.17 -7.03
C TRP A 305 -17.38 -3.51 -6.72
N SER A 306 -18.15 -4.04 -5.77
CA SER A 306 -19.46 -3.48 -5.40
C SER A 306 -19.36 -2.00 -4.95
N HIS A 307 -18.42 -1.68 -4.07
CA HIS A 307 -18.21 -0.32 -3.56
C HIS A 307 -17.68 0.66 -4.61
N SER A 308 -16.93 0.16 -5.60
CA SER A 308 -16.38 1.00 -6.67
C SER A 308 -17.45 1.27 -7.74
N CYS A 309 -18.18 0.25 -8.18
CA CYS A 309 -19.22 0.39 -9.20
C CYS A 309 -20.35 1.34 -8.77
N SER A 310 -20.77 1.29 -7.50
CA SER A 310 -21.83 2.17 -6.98
C SER A 310 -21.46 3.66 -7.00
N ARG A 311 -20.17 4.00 -7.05
CA ARG A 311 -19.67 5.38 -7.07
C ARG A 311 -19.25 5.87 -8.45
N GLN A 312 -19.17 4.95 -9.42
CA GLN A 312 -18.81 5.26 -10.80
C GLN A 312 -20.03 5.45 -11.71
N SER A 313 -21.24 5.15 -11.22
CA SER A 313 -22.45 5.47 -11.96
C SER A 313 -22.65 6.99 -11.98
N PRO A 314 -22.92 7.60 -13.14
CA PRO A 314 -23.40 8.97 -13.20
C PRO A 314 -24.68 9.04 -12.35
N LEU A 315 -24.75 10.03 -11.47
CA LEU A 315 -25.90 10.34 -10.60
C LEU A 315 -27.24 10.06 -11.33
N HIS A 316 -28.06 9.19 -10.75
CA HIS A 316 -29.51 9.28 -10.90
C HIS A 316 -30.04 10.39 -10.01
#